data_AF-A0A8J6RT10-F1
#
_entry.id   AF-A0A8J6RT10-F1
#
_cell.length_a   1.000
_cell.length_b   1.000
_cell.length_c   1.000
_cell.angle_alpha   90.00
_cell.angle_beta   90.00
_cell.angle_gamma   90.00
#
_symmetry.space_group_name_H-M   'P 1'
#
loop_
_entity.id
_entity.type
_entity.pdbx_description
1 polymer ?
#
loop_
_entity_poly.entity_id
_entity_poly.type
_entity_poly.pdbx_seq_one_letter_code
_entity_poly.pdbx_strand_id
1 'polypeptide(L)'
;MAQSPQLVAVYQRAWILQQRANALPNSQQALFSEALEELQAVLEELQASEAELRHQNEALVNTRQAVESERQRYQELFEFAPDGYLVTDANGRIQEANNAIASLLNVSQQFLVGKPLLIFIDQPDRSTFHLTLDQLKHLDKLQDWEIHLRSPKRSPFDAALTVSVVRNSDGQIISLRWLLRDITERKQIERLLKHLNSELERQVQERTAQLHLALDFEAGLKLLGSMGDPGR
;
A
#
# COMPACT_ATOMS: atom_id res chain seq x y z
N MET A 1 34.69 28.72 -11.31
CA MET A 1 33.58 29.28 -12.09
C MET A 1 34.17 29.90 -13.36
N ALA A 2 34.11 29.19 -14.49
CA ALA A 2 34.55 29.75 -15.77
C ALA A 2 33.45 30.67 -16.29
N GLN A 3 33.76 31.96 -16.51
CA GLN A 3 32.83 32.87 -17.18
C GLN A 3 32.48 32.28 -18.56
N SER A 4 31.19 32.31 -18.92
CA SER A 4 30.73 31.83 -20.22
C SER A 4 31.55 32.50 -21.35
N PRO A 5 32.02 31.76 -22.38
CA PRO A 5 32.83 32.34 -23.46
C PRO A 5 32.10 33.46 -24.22
N GLN A 6 30.76 33.47 -24.19
CA GLN A 6 29.92 34.52 -24.76
C GLN A 6 30.02 35.82 -23.96
N LEU A 7 30.22 35.71 -22.66
CA LEU A 7 30.30 36.77 -21.66
C LEU A 7 31.63 37.52 -21.80
N VAL A 8 32.73 36.78 -21.95
CA VAL A 8 34.05 37.32 -22.28
C VAL A 8 34.00 38.05 -23.64
N ALA A 9 33.29 37.49 -24.62
CA ALA A 9 33.17 38.11 -25.95
C ALA A 9 32.32 39.39 -25.94
N VAL A 10 31.29 39.49 -25.07
CA VAL A 10 30.49 40.71 -24.89
C VAL A 10 31.29 41.77 -24.16
N TYR A 11 31.99 41.42 -23.07
CA TYR A 11 32.90 42.33 -22.37
C TYR A 11 34.04 42.83 -23.26
N GLN A 12 34.63 41.97 -24.08
CA GLN A 12 35.65 42.37 -25.05
C GLN A 12 35.11 43.34 -26.11
N ARG A 13 33.88 43.11 -26.62
CA ARG A 13 33.26 44.03 -27.58
C ARG A 13 32.90 45.37 -26.95
N ALA A 14 32.35 45.37 -25.73
CA ALA A 14 32.08 46.57 -24.95
C ALA A 14 33.37 47.38 -24.72
N TRP A 15 34.46 46.72 -24.37
CA TRP A 15 35.77 47.34 -24.19
C TRP A 15 36.36 47.93 -25.48
N ILE A 16 36.27 47.20 -26.61
CA ILE A 16 36.69 47.71 -27.93
C ILE A 16 35.86 48.94 -28.34
N LEU A 17 34.57 48.91 -28.04
CA LEU A 17 33.66 50.02 -28.28
C LEU A 17 34.02 51.25 -27.43
N GLN A 18 34.38 51.06 -26.15
CA GLN A 18 34.84 52.13 -25.25
C GLN A 18 36.16 52.77 -25.73
N GLN A 19 37.12 51.94 -26.18
CA GLN A 19 38.38 52.41 -26.77
C GLN A 19 38.16 53.29 -28.01
N ARG A 20 37.19 52.94 -28.86
CA ARG A 20 36.85 53.72 -30.06
C ARG A 20 36.10 55.00 -29.75
N ALA A 21 35.34 55.04 -28.65
CA ALA A 21 34.63 56.24 -28.22
C ALA A 21 35.56 57.36 -27.71
N ASN A 22 36.76 57.01 -27.22
CA ASN A 22 37.79 58.00 -26.83
C ASN A 22 38.30 58.88 -28.00
N ALA A 23 37.92 58.58 -29.25
CA ALA A 23 38.18 59.43 -30.42
C ALA A 23 37.06 60.44 -30.71
N LEU A 24 35.95 60.42 -29.96
CA LEU A 24 34.81 61.33 -30.12
C LEU A 24 34.99 62.62 -29.28
N PRO A 25 34.29 63.73 -29.61
CA PRO A 25 34.27 64.95 -28.79
C PRO A 25 33.79 64.68 -27.35
N ASN A 26 34.29 65.43 -26.36
CA ASN A 26 34.03 65.21 -24.91
C ASN A 26 32.54 65.03 -24.55
N SER A 27 31.63 65.71 -25.24
CA SER A 27 30.18 65.60 -24.99
C SER A 27 29.58 64.25 -25.44
N GLN A 28 30.16 63.58 -26.43
CA GLN A 28 29.73 62.26 -26.91
C GLN A 28 30.42 61.12 -26.14
N GLN A 29 31.60 61.37 -25.56
CA GLN A 29 32.29 60.40 -24.70
C GLN A 29 31.51 60.10 -23.42
N ALA A 30 30.96 61.12 -22.76
CA ALA A 30 30.18 60.95 -21.53
C ALA A 30 28.91 60.11 -21.75
N LEU A 31 28.13 60.46 -22.78
CA LEU A 31 26.93 59.72 -23.20
C LEU A 31 27.22 58.26 -23.55
N PHE A 32 28.38 57.99 -24.15
CA PHE A 32 28.78 56.63 -24.50
C PHE A 32 29.23 55.81 -23.28
N SER A 33 29.90 56.45 -22.32
CA SER A 33 30.27 55.80 -21.05
C SER A 33 29.03 55.40 -20.26
N GLU A 34 28.05 56.30 -20.17
CA GLU A 34 26.78 56.07 -19.46
C GLU A 34 26.00 54.90 -20.09
N ALA A 35 25.90 54.85 -21.42
CA ALA A 35 25.25 53.74 -22.14
C ALA A 35 25.98 52.39 -21.96
N LEU A 36 27.31 52.40 -21.85
CA LEU A 36 28.09 51.17 -21.58
C LEU A 36 27.89 50.68 -20.14
N GLU A 37 27.83 51.59 -19.16
CA GLU A 37 27.55 51.26 -17.77
C GLU A 37 26.14 50.67 -17.61
N GLU A 38 25.13 51.26 -18.26
CA GLU A 38 23.77 50.70 -18.28
C GLU A 38 23.73 49.30 -18.93
N LEU A 39 24.40 49.12 -20.07
CA LEU A 39 24.46 47.82 -20.74
C LEU A 39 25.15 46.77 -19.85
N GLN A 40 26.23 47.15 -19.16
CA GLN A 40 26.94 46.27 -18.24
C GLN A 40 26.04 45.84 -17.07
N ALA A 41 25.30 46.78 -16.47
CA ALA A 41 24.35 46.49 -15.40
C ALA A 41 23.24 45.50 -15.85
N VAL A 42 22.66 45.72 -17.03
CA VAL A 42 21.63 44.82 -17.59
C VAL A 42 22.18 43.42 -17.88
N LEU A 43 23.43 43.32 -18.34
CA LEU A 43 24.08 42.03 -18.59
C LEU A 43 24.35 41.26 -17.29
N GLU A 44 24.75 41.94 -16.23
CA GLU A 44 24.93 41.34 -14.90
C GLU A 44 23.59 40.86 -14.34
N GLU A 45 22.51 41.65 -14.47
CA GLU A 45 21.16 41.26 -14.06
C GLU A 45 20.64 40.05 -14.84
N LEU A 46 20.84 40.03 -16.17
CA LEU A 46 20.45 38.90 -17.02
C LEU A 46 21.20 37.62 -16.63
N GLN A 47 22.48 37.71 -16.28
CA GLN A 47 23.27 36.56 -15.84
C GLN A 47 22.81 36.04 -14.48
N ALA A 48 22.53 36.93 -13.54
CA ALA A 48 21.97 36.55 -12.25
C ALA A 48 20.63 35.82 -12.43
N SER A 49 19.76 36.35 -13.30
CA SER A 49 18.48 35.72 -13.66
C SER A 49 18.67 34.35 -14.34
N GLU A 50 19.61 34.23 -15.28
CA GLU A 50 19.91 32.95 -15.94
C GLU A 50 20.42 31.90 -14.95
N ALA A 51 21.33 32.29 -14.04
CA ALA A 51 21.86 31.40 -13.02
C ALA A 51 20.76 30.91 -12.07
N GLU A 52 19.87 31.81 -11.64
CA GLU A 52 18.72 31.47 -10.81
C GLU A 52 17.76 30.51 -11.55
N LEU A 53 17.43 30.79 -12.81
CA LEU A 53 16.58 29.90 -13.61
C LEU A 53 17.20 28.51 -13.82
N ARG A 54 18.53 28.44 -14.00
CA ARG A 54 19.22 27.14 -14.09
C ARG A 54 19.12 26.38 -12.78
N HIS A 55 19.37 27.04 -11.66
CA HIS A 55 19.24 26.44 -10.34
C HIS A 55 17.82 25.93 -10.06
N GLN A 56 16.79 26.73 -10.38
CA GLN A 56 15.38 26.32 -10.25
C GLN A 56 15.04 25.13 -11.16
N ASN A 57 15.53 25.12 -12.40
CA ASN A 57 15.32 23.99 -13.32
C ASN A 57 16.00 22.72 -12.81
N GLU A 58 17.23 22.80 -12.31
CA GLU A 58 17.93 21.65 -11.72
C GLU A 58 17.18 21.11 -10.50
N ALA A 59 16.74 21.99 -9.59
CA ALA A 59 15.93 21.61 -8.44
C ALA A 59 14.59 20.95 -8.84
N LEU A 60 13.93 21.48 -9.88
CA LEU A 60 12.68 20.93 -10.41
C LEU A 60 12.89 19.54 -11.02
N VAL A 61 13.96 19.36 -11.80
CA VAL A 61 14.34 18.06 -12.40
C VAL A 61 14.61 17.04 -11.30
N ASN A 62 15.41 17.40 -10.30
CA ASN A 62 15.73 16.52 -9.17
C ASN A 62 14.47 16.14 -8.38
N THR A 63 13.60 17.10 -8.09
CA THR A 63 12.33 16.85 -7.39
C THR A 63 11.43 15.92 -8.20
N ARG A 64 11.32 16.14 -9.52
CA ARG A 64 10.52 15.30 -10.40
C ARG A 64 11.06 13.88 -10.49
N GLN A 65 12.37 13.71 -10.55
CA GLN A 65 13.02 12.40 -10.53
C GLN A 65 12.76 11.66 -9.22
N ALA A 66 12.88 12.35 -8.08
CA ALA A 66 12.60 11.77 -6.77
C ALA A 66 11.14 11.29 -6.67
N VAL A 67 10.18 12.13 -7.08
CA VAL A 67 8.75 11.78 -7.10
C VAL A 67 8.48 10.57 -7.99
N GLU A 68 9.06 10.54 -9.19
CA GLU A 68 8.86 9.42 -10.11
C GLU A 68 9.49 8.11 -9.56
N SER A 69 10.66 8.18 -8.93
CA SER A 69 11.27 7.01 -8.29
C SER A 69 10.43 6.45 -7.12
N GLU A 70 9.88 7.33 -6.28
CA GLU A 70 9.01 6.90 -5.18
C GLU A 70 7.68 6.34 -5.70
N ARG A 71 7.13 6.92 -6.76
CA ARG A 71 5.94 6.40 -7.43
C ARG A 71 6.19 5.01 -8.02
N GLN A 72 7.32 4.79 -8.70
CA GLN A 72 7.69 3.48 -9.23
C GLN A 72 7.86 2.46 -8.11
N ARG A 73 8.57 2.83 -7.04
CA ARG A 73 8.75 1.97 -5.86
C ARG A 73 7.40 1.59 -5.22
N TYR A 74 6.50 2.55 -5.05
CA TYR A 74 5.15 2.29 -4.56
C TYR A 74 4.40 1.32 -5.49
N GLN A 75 4.44 1.58 -6.80
CA GLN A 75 3.75 0.75 -7.78
C GLN A 75 4.26 -0.69 -7.75
N GLU A 76 5.57 -0.90 -7.69
CA GLU A 76 6.15 -2.25 -7.58
C GLU A 76 5.73 -2.96 -6.28
N LEU A 77 5.82 -2.28 -5.14
CA LEU A 77 5.43 -2.86 -3.85
C LEU A 77 3.94 -3.22 -3.81
N PHE A 78 3.08 -2.36 -4.35
CA PHE A 78 1.64 -2.62 -4.43
C PHE A 78 1.35 -3.78 -5.38
N GLU A 79 1.92 -3.73 -6.58
CA GLU A 79 1.63 -4.63 -7.70
C GLU A 79 2.08 -6.06 -7.43
N PHE A 80 3.24 -6.23 -6.78
CA PHE A 80 3.85 -7.52 -6.48
C PHE A 80 3.64 -7.96 -5.02
N ALA A 81 2.80 -7.26 -4.25
CA ALA A 81 2.44 -7.74 -2.92
C ALA A 81 1.75 -9.12 -2.99
N PRO A 82 2.03 -10.02 -2.04
CA PRO A 82 1.53 -11.40 -2.07
C PRO A 82 0.03 -11.50 -1.78
N ASP A 83 -0.47 -10.61 -0.92
CA ASP A 83 -1.90 -10.53 -0.58
C ASP A 83 -2.66 -9.65 -1.58
N GLY A 84 -3.96 -9.91 -1.74
CA GLY A 84 -4.80 -9.13 -2.63
C GLY A 84 -5.07 -7.74 -2.05
N TYR A 85 -4.59 -6.69 -2.73
CA TYR A 85 -4.83 -5.31 -2.34
C TYR A 85 -5.78 -4.60 -3.32
N LEU A 86 -6.72 -3.85 -2.77
CA LEU A 86 -7.63 -2.97 -3.51
C LEU A 86 -7.69 -1.60 -2.86
N VAL A 87 -7.86 -0.56 -3.66
CA VAL A 87 -8.28 0.76 -3.20
C VAL A 87 -9.66 1.05 -3.78
N THR A 88 -10.60 1.50 -2.95
CA THR A 88 -11.92 1.93 -3.42
C THR A 88 -12.21 3.37 -3.01
N ASP A 89 -13.18 3.99 -3.68
CA ASP A 89 -13.83 5.17 -3.14
C ASP A 89 -14.66 4.85 -1.89
N ALA A 90 -15.26 5.88 -1.28
CA ALA A 90 -16.13 5.75 -0.10
C ALA A 90 -17.41 4.93 -0.35
N ASN A 91 -17.79 4.67 -1.61
CA ASN A 91 -18.94 3.86 -1.99
C ASN A 91 -18.55 2.42 -2.36
N GLY A 92 -17.28 2.05 -2.21
CA GLY A 92 -16.78 0.72 -2.54
C GLY A 92 -16.54 0.47 -4.03
N ARG A 93 -16.43 1.51 -4.87
CA ARG A 93 -16.00 1.37 -6.27
C ARG A 93 -14.49 1.27 -6.35
N ILE A 94 -14.00 0.21 -6.99
CA ILE A 94 -12.57 -0.07 -7.13
C ILE A 94 -11.89 1.02 -7.98
N GLN A 95 -10.84 1.61 -7.44
CA GLN A 95 -9.96 2.58 -8.10
C GLN A 95 -8.64 1.94 -8.49
N GLU A 96 -8.07 1.10 -7.62
CA GLU A 96 -6.81 0.39 -7.85
C GLU A 96 -6.92 -1.07 -7.41
N ALA A 97 -6.19 -1.95 -8.09
CA ALA A 97 -6.16 -3.39 -7.82
C ALA A 97 -4.79 -3.96 -8.20
N ASN A 98 -4.17 -4.73 -7.30
CA ASN A 98 -2.87 -5.35 -7.59
C ASN A 98 -2.97 -6.71 -8.31
N ASN A 99 -1.84 -7.35 -8.63
CA ASN A 99 -1.85 -8.66 -9.31
C ASN A 99 -2.41 -9.78 -8.45
N ALA A 100 -2.14 -9.76 -7.15
CA ALA A 100 -2.62 -10.79 -6.25
C ALA A 100 -4.15 -10.80 -6.18
N ILE A 101 -4.83 -9.65 -6.12
CA ILE A 101 -6.30 -9.62 -6.13
C ILE A 101 -6.88 -10.03 -7.49
N ALA A 102 -6.24 -9.63 -8.58
CA ALA A 102 -6.65 -10.05 -9.92
C ALA A 102 -6.59 -11.57 -10.08
N SER A 103 -5.55 -12.18 -9.52
CA SER A 103 -5.37 -13.63 -9.48
C SER A 103 -6.38 -14.30 -8.55
N LEU A 104 -6.57 -13.76 -7.35
CA LEU A 104 -7.52 -14.25 -6.34
C LEU A 104 -8.96 -14.28 -6.87
N LEU A 105 -9.37 -13.19 -7.54
CA LEU A 105 -10.70 -13.07 -8.14
C LEU A 105 -10.78 -13.65 -9.55
N ASN A 106 -9.67 -14.13 -10.13
CA ASN A 106 -9.57 -14.65 -11.50
C ASN A 106 -10.16 -13.69 -12.56
N VAL A 107 -9.89 -12.40 -12.38
CA VAL A 107 -10.34 -11.29 -13.23
C VAL A 107 -9.17 -10.33 -13.43
N SER A 108 -8.87 -9.99 -14.68
CA SER A 108 -7.80 -9.02 -14.98
C SER A 108 -8.11 -7.66 -14.35
N GLN A 109 -7.07 -6.98 -13.84
CA GLN A 109 -7.16 -5.69 -13.16
C GLN A 109 -7.98 -4.66 -13.93
N GLN A 110 -7.82 -4.59 -15.25
CA GLN A 110 -8.56 -3.65 -16.11
C GLN A 110 -10.09 -3.81 -16.05
N PHE A 111 -10.58 -5.00 -15.67
CA PHE A 111 -12.00 -5.28 -15.49
C PHE A 111 -12.46 -5.14 -14.03
N LEU A 112 -11.52 -5.06 -13.08
CA LEU A 112 -11.79 -4.77 -11.67
C LEU A 112 -12.00 -3.27 -11.47
N VAL A 113 -11.11 -2.45 -12.03
CA VAL A 113 -11.15 -0.99 -11.87
C VAL A 113 -12.48 -0.44 -12.41
N GLY A 114 -13.08 0.44 -11.61
CA GLY A 114 -14.38 1.04 -11.86
C GLY A 114 -15.58 0.16 -11.49
N LYS A 115 -15.41 -1.11 -11.10
CA LYS A 115 -16.52 -1.94 -10.63
C LYS A 115 -16.74 -1.79 -9.11
N PRO A 116 -17.98 -1.89 -8.62
CA PRO A 116 -18.24 -2.04 -7.19
C PRO A 116 -17.67 -3.35 -6.67
N LEU A 117 -16.95 -3.30 -5.53
CA LEU A 117 -16.42 -4.50 -4.85
C LEU A 117 -17.52 -5.51 -4.51
N LEU A 118 -18.74 -5.01 -4.21
CA LEU A 118 -19.94 -5.80 -3.92
C LEU A 118 -20.23 -6.90 -4.97
N ILE A 119 -19.87 -6.70 -6.24
CA ILE A 119 -20.14 -7.70 -7.30
C ILE A 119 -19.37 -9.01 -7.04
N PHE A 120 -18.23 -8.91 -6.38
CA PHE A 120 -17.35 -10.03 -6.01
C PHE A 120 -17.68 -10.62 -4.63
N ILE A 121 -18.76 -10.16 -3.99
CA ILE A 121 -19.24 -10.68 -2.72
C ILE A 121 -20.41 -11.62 -2.98
N ASP A 122 -20.39 -12.76 -2.29
CA ASP A 122 -21.45 -13.75 -2.42
C ASP A 122 -22.78 -13.22 -1.89
N GLN A 123 -23.88 -13.69 -2.48
CA GLN A 123 -25.21 -13.12 -2.26
C GLN A 123 -25.64 -13.04 -0.78
N PRO A 124 -25.40 -14.04 0.08
CA PRO A 124 -25.80 -14.01 1.49
C PRO A 124 -25.13 -12.87 2.28
N ASP A 125 -23.91 -12.50 1.90
CA ASP A 125 -23.10 -11.55 2.67
C ASP A 125 -23.25 -10.09 2.20
N ARG A 126 -23.94 -9.84 1.07
CA ARG A 126 -24.07 -8.50 0.48
C ARG A 126 -24.75 -7.49 1.40
N SER A 127 -25.78 -7.91 2.13
CA SER A 127 -26.51 -7.02 3.05
C SER A 127 -25.62 -6.61 4.22
N THR A 128 -24.92 -7.59 4.82
CA THR A 128 -23.94 -7.35 5.88
C THR A 128 -22.81 -6.46 5.38
N PHE A 129 -22.32 -6.69 4.16
CA PHE A 129 -21.28 -5.87 3.56
C PHE A 129 -21.67 -4.41 3.41
N HIS A 130 -22.89 -4.14 2.93
CA HIS A 130 -23.40 -2.77 2.84
C HIS A 130 -23.48 -2.08 4.21
N LEU A 131 -24.00 -2.76 5.23
CA LEU A 131 -24.08 -2.22 6.58
C LEU A 131 -22.69 -1.91 7.15
N THR A 132 -21.73 -2.83 6.95
CA THR A 132 -20.34 -2.61 7.39
C THR A 132 -19.69 -1.45 6.65
N LEU A 133 -19.92 -1.31 5.33
CA LEU A 133 -19.44 -0.17 4.55
C LEU A 133 -19.92 1.17 5.13
N ASP A 134 -21.17 1.24 5.57
CA ASP A 134 -21.70 2.42 6.25
C ASP A 134 -21.05 2.63 7.62
N GLN A 135 -20.79 1.57 8.38
CA GLN A 135 -20.11 1.65 9.68
C GLN A 135 -18.65 2.12 9.56
N LEU A 136 -17.96 1.80 8.45
CA LEU A 136 -16.60 2.29 8.18
C LEU A 136 -16.52 3.83 8.15
N LYS A 137 -17.65 4.53 7.99
CA LYS A 137 -17.67 5.99 8.11
C LYS A 137 -17.25 6.49 9.49
N HIS A 138 -17.41 5.66 10.51
CA HIS A 138 -17.12 5.99 11.91
C HIS A 138 -15.91 5.24 12.48
N LEU A 139 -15.26 4.38 11.70
CA LEU A 139 -14.09 3.61 12.10
C LEU A 139 -12.86 4.07 11.31
N ASP A 140 -11.68 3.83 11.87
CA ASP A 140 -10.41 4.04 11.15
C ASP A 140 -9.91 2.76 10.50
N LYS A 141 -10.23 1.61 11.11
CA LYS A 141 -9.79 0.29 10.65
C LYS A 141 -10.77 -0.80 11.08
N LEU A 142 -10.93 -1.81 10.23
CA LEU A 142 -11.58 -3.08 10.54
C LEU A 142 -10.66 -4.21 10.07
N GLN A 143 -10.46 -5.23 10.90
CA GLN A 143 -9.54 -6.35 10.63
C GLN A 143 -10.27 -7.68 10.72
N ASP A 144 -9.71 -8.70 10.07
CA ASP A 144 -10.16 -10.09 10.10
C ASP A 144 -11.66 -10.27 9.84
N TRP A 145 -12.23 -9.41 9.00
CA TRP A 145 -13.63 -9.51 8.62
C TRP A 145 -13.80 -10.64 7.61
N GLU A 146 -14.35 -11.75 8.07
CA GLU A 146 -14.58 -12.91 7.23
C GLU A 146 -15.84 -12.74 6.38
N ILE A 147 -15.71 -13.00 5.08
CA ILE A 147 -16.80 -12.95 4.11
C ILE A 147 -16.59 -14.00 3.02
N HIS A 148 -17.67 -14.38 2.33
CA HIS A 148 -17.57 -15.22 1.15
C HIS A 148 -17.40 -14.34 -0.09
N LEU A 149 -16.25 -14.51 -0.75
CA LEU A 149 -15.99 -13.91 -2.05
C LEU A 149 -16.42 -14.87 -3.15
N ARG A 150 -16.84 -14.29 -4.27
CA ARG A 150 -17.18 -15.02 -5.49
C ARG A 150 -16.36 -14.49 -6.66
N SER A 151 -15.94 -15.40 -7.52
CA SER A 151 -15.29 -15.10 -8.80
C SER A 151 -16.15 -15.64 -9.94
N PRO A 152 -16.15 -15.02 -11.13
CA PRO A 152 -16.85 -15.56 -12.30
C PRO A 152 -16.46 -17.01 -12.64
N LYS A 153 -15.26 -17.44 -12.25
CA LYS A 153 -14.67 -18.74 -12.61
C LYS A 153 -14.45 -19.67 -11.42
N ARG A 154 -14.87 -19.28 -10.20
CA ARG A 154 -14.66 -20.06 -8.96
C ARG A 154 -15.92 -20.05 -8.12
N SER A 155 -16.22 -21.19 -7.49
CA SER A 155 -17.21 -21.26 -6.42
C SER A 155 -16.90 -20.25 -5.30
N PRO A 156 -17.91 -19.82 -4.53
CA PRO A 156 -17.68 -18.97 -3.38
C PRO A 156 -16.65 -19.57 -2.42
N PHE A 157 -15.80 -18.72 -1.85
CA PHE A 157 -14.71 -19.13 -0.98
C PHE A 157 -14.55 -18.18 0.22
N ASP A 158 -14.02 -18.72 1.32
CA ASP A 158 -13.80 -17.95 2.55
C ASP A 158 -12.64 -16.97 2.36
N ALA A 159 -12.87 -15.69 2.62
CA ALA A 159 -11.84 -14.66 2.60
C ALA A 159 -11.87 -13.80 3.87
N ALA A 160 -10.69 -13.41 4.34
CA ALA A 160 -10.53 -12.43 5.40
C ALA A 160 -10.22 -11.05 4.79
N LEU A 161 -10.99 -10.05 5.18
CA LEU A 161 -10.84 -8.67 4.76
C LEU A 161 -10.26 -7.84 5.91
N THR A 162 -9.26 -7.04 5.60
CA THR A 162 -8.85 -5.91 6.42
C THR A 162 -9.06 -4.64 5.63
N VAL A 163 -9.70 -3.65 6.23
CA VAL A 163 -9.96 -2.36 5.60
C VAL A 163 -9.46 -1.23 6.49
N SER A 164 -8.74 -0.28 5.88
CA SER A 164 -8.26 0.94 6.53
C SER A 164 -8.87 2.15 5.81
N VAL A 165 -9.39 3.10 6.58
CA VAL A 165 -10.08 4.28 6.06
C VAL A 165 -9.07 5.42 5.91
N VAL A 166 -9.01 6.01 4.72
CA VAL A 166 -8.13 7.16 4.43
C VAL A 166 -8.97 8.42 4.40
N ARG A 167 -8.63 9.39 5.26
CA ARG A 167 -9.35 10.66 5.40
C ARG A 167 -8.48 11.85 4.99
N ASN A 168 -9.12 12.91 4.49
CA ASN A 168 -8.46 14.20 4.28
C ASN A 168 -8.32 14.97 5.61
N SER A 169 -7.73 16.17 5.54
CA SER A 169 -7.62 17.11 6.68
C SER A 169 -8.97 17.49 7.29
N ASP A 170 -10.06 17.44 6.50
CA ASP A 170 -11.41 17.82 6.92
C ASP A 170 -12.20 16.62 7.50
N GLY A 171 -11.56 15.45 7.66
CA GLY A 171 -12.18 14.23 8.18
C GLY A 171 -13.04 13.45 7.17
N GLN A 172 -13.14 13.93 5.93
CA GLN A 172 -13.87 13.27 4.85
C GLN A 172 -13.09 12.06 4.32
N ILE A 173 -13.79 10.97 4.03
CA ILE A 173 -13.19 9.75 3.49
C ILE A 173 -12.82 9.98 2.02
N ILE A 174 -11.52 9.91 1.72
CA ILE A 174 -11.02 9.98 0.34
C ILE A 174 -11.08 8.59 -0.30
N SER A 175 -10.66 7.56 0.45
CA SER A 175 -10.58 6.20 -0.06
C SER A 175 -10.58 5.16 1.05
N LEU A 176 -10.83 3.92 0.67
CA LEU A 176 -10.75 2.74 1.53
C LEU A 176 -9.68 1.81 0.96
N ARG A 177 -8.75 1.37 1.81
CA ARG A 177 -7.69 0.44 1.45
C ARG A 177 -8.02 -0.94 1.98
N TRP A 178 -8.11 -1.90 1.10
CA TRP A 178 -8.51 -3.27 1.40
C TRP A 178 -7.35 -4.23 1.21
N LEU A 179 -7.22 -5.17 2.14
CA LEU A 179 -6.41 -6.37 2.04
C LEU A 179 -7.35 -7.57 2.11
N LEU A 180 -7.28 -8.43 1.11
CA LEU A 180 -8.09 -9.63 0.96
C LEU A 180 -7.17 -10.84 0.94
N ARG A 181 -7.42 -11.79 1.84
CA ARG A 181 -6.69 -13.06 1.91
C ARG A 181 -7.65 -14.23 1.80
N ASP A 182 -7.30 -15.20 0.96
CA ASP A 182 -7.99 -16.50 0.94
C ASP A 182 -7.68 -17.26 2.24
N ILE A 183 -8.71 -17.62 2.99
CA ILE A 183 -8.56 -18.39 4.23
C ILE A 183 -9.21 -19.77 4.12
N THR A 184 -9.56 -20.20 2.90
CA THR A 184 -10.23 -21.49 2.66
C THR A 184 -9.39 -22.66 3.16
N GLU A 185 -8.11 -22.71 2.80
CA GLU A 185 -7.19 -23.78 3.22
C GLU A 185 -7.00 -23.76 4.73
N ARG A 186 -6.80 -22.58 5.31
CA ARG A 186 -6.69 -22.39 6.77
C ARG A 186 -7.94 -22.94 7.48
N LYS A 187 -9.14 -22.58 7.04
CA LYS A 187 -10.40 -23.07 7.62
C LYS A 187 -10.60 -24.57 7.43
N GLN A 188 -10.16 -25.14 6.31
CA GLN A 188 -10.21 -26.59 6.10
C GLN A 188 -9.32 -27.33 7.10
N ILE A 189 -8.09 -26.82 7.30
CA ILE A 189 -7.16 -27.37 8.30
C ILE A 189 -7.74 -27.25 9.71
N GLU A 190 -8.26 -26.07 10.09
CA GLU A 190 -8.88 -25.84 11.39
C GLU A 190 -10.07 -26.78 11.65
N ARG A 191 -10.93 -27.00 10.65
CA ARG A 191 -12.07 -27.93 10.74
C ARG A 191 -11.59 -29.38 10.90
N LEU A 192 -10.58 -29.80 10.14
CA LEU A 192 -10.00 -31.14 10.23
C LEU A 192 -9.37 -31.40 11.60
N LEU A 193 -8.59 -30.43 12.11
CA LEU A 193 -7.99 -30.52 13.44
C LEU A 193 -9.07 -30.61 14.53
N LYS A 194 -10.12 -29.81 14.43
CA LYS A 194 -11.23 -29.84 15.39
C LYS A 194 -11.94 -31.20 15.39
N HIS A 195 -12.19 -31.75 14.20
CA HIS A 195 -12.81 -33.07 14.06
C HIS A 195 -11.92 -34.17 14.66
N LEU A 196 -10.64 -34.18 14.30
CA LEU A 196 -9.70 -35.18 14.80
C LEU A 196 -9.53 -35.10 16.32
N ASN A 197 -9.49 -33.88 16.89
CA ASN A 197 -9.40 -33.70 18.33
C ASN A 197 -10.66 -34.22 19.05
N SER A 198 -11.85 -33.92 18.52
CA SER A 198 -13.10 -34.45 19.10
C SER A 198 -13.19 -35.98 19.07
N GLU A 199 -12.66 -36.61 18.02
CA GLU A 199 -12.62 -38.06 17.90
C GLU A 199 -11.59 -38.67 18.86
N LEU A 200 -10.42 -38.03 19.02
CA LEU A 200 -9.41 -38.46 19.98
C LEU A 200 -9.92 -38.34 21.42
N GLU A 201 -10.58 -37.24 21.78
CA GLU A 201 -11.20 -37.04 23.10
C GLU A 201 -12.23 -38.13 23.40
N ARG A 202 -13.08 -38.49 22.43
CA ARG A 202 -14.03 -39.59 22.55
C ARG A 202 -13.33 -40.93 22.82
N GLN A 203 -12.30 -41.25 22.03
CA GLN A 203 -11.55 -42.50 22.19
C GLN A 203 -10.82 -42.58 23.53
N VAL A 204 -10.22 -41.48 23.99
CA VAL A 204 -9.57 -41.41 25.30
C VAL A 204 -10.60 -41.67 26.40
N GLN A 205 -11.76 -41.02 26.35
CA GLN A 205 -12.81 -41.21 27.35
C GLN A 205 -13.33 -42.65 27.40
N GLU A 206 -13.53 -43.28 26.24
CA GLU A 206 -13.92 -44.70 26.15
C GLU A 206 -12.87 -45.64 26.75
N ARG A 207 -11.58 -45.42 26.45
CA ARG A 207 -10.48 -46.23 26.99
C ARG A 207 -10.29 -46.03 28.48
N THR A 208 -10.37 -44.79 28.97
CA THR A 208 -10.29 -44.49 30.40
C THR A 208 -11.45 -45.14 31.16
N ALA A 209 -12.67 -45.11 30.63
CA ALA A 209 -13.81 -45.81 31.23
C ALA A 209 -13.62 -47.34 31.26
N GLN A 210 -13.13 -47.94 30.16
CA GLN A 210 -12.82 -49.37 30.11
C GLN A 210 -11.76 -49.77 31.15
N LEU A 211 -10.70 -48.96 31.32
CA LEU A 211 -9.65 -49.21 32.30
C LEU A 211 -10.15 -49.09 33.74
N HIS A 212 -10.96 -48.08 34.05
CA HIS A 212 -11.59 -47.96 35.37
C HIS A 212 -12.45 -49.18 35.70
N LEU A 213 -13.29 -49.62 34.75
CA LEU A 213 -14.15 -50.78 34.95
C LEU A 213 -13.32 -52.08 35.15
N ALA A 214 -12.23 -52.24 34.40
CA ALA A 214 -11.32 -53.37 34.58
C ALA A 214 -10.60 -53.36 35.94
N LEU A 215 -10.14 -52.19 36.40
CA LEU A 215 -9.50 -52.02 37.70
C LEU A 215 -10.47 -52.28 38.86
N ASP A 216 -11.71 -51.78 38.76
CA ASP A 216 -12.75 -52.02 39.76
C ASP A 216 -13.10 -53.51 39.85
N PHE A 217 -13.17 -54.19 38.70
CA PHE A 217 -13.38 -55.63 38.64
C PHE A 217 -12.22 -56.42 39.30
N GLU A 218 -10.98 -56.06 39.01
CA GLU A 218 -9.80 -56.70 39.63
C GLU A 218 -9.75 -56.48 41.15
N ALA A 219 -10.07 -55.27 41.62
CA ALA A 219 -10.15 -54.94 43.05
C ALA A 219 -11.23 -55.78 43.75
N GLY A 220 -12.40 -55.93 43.12
CA GLY A 220 -13.48 -56.80 43.62
C GLY A 220 -13.07 -58.26 43.74
N LEU A 221 -12.35 -58.79 42.73
CA LEU A 221 -11.82 -60.16 42.78
C LEU A 221 -10.78 -60.37 43.89
N LYS A 222 -9.87 -59.41 44.11
CA LYS A 222 -8.88 -59.48 45.20
C LYS A 222 -9.54 -59.49 46.58
N LEU A 223 -10.60 -58.69 46.78
CA LEU A 223 -11.36 -58.68 48.03
C LEU A 223 -12.01 -60.05 48.30
N LEU A 224 -12.62 -60.68 47.28
CA LEU A 224 -13.21 -62.01 47.41
C LEU A 224 -12.17 -63.11 47.67
N GLY A 225 -11.00 -63.04 47.03
CA GLY A 225 -9.89 -63.96 47.28
C GLY A 225 -9.31 -63.85 48.70
N SER A 226 -9.27 -62.65 49.27
CA SER A 226 -8.75 -62.42 50.63
C SER A 226 -9.70 -62.87 51.76
N MET A 227 -11.01 -63.02 51.50
CA MET A 227 -11.96 -63.61 52.45
C MET A 227 -11.97 -65.16 52.42
N GLY A 228 -11.31 -65.76 51.42
CA GLY A 228 -11.29 -67.21 51.20
C GLY A 228 -10.17 -67.97 51.90
N ASP A 229 -9.24 -67.31 52.61
CA ASP A 229 -8.18 -67.99 53.38
C ASP A 229 -8.21 -67.62 54.88
N PRO A 230 -9.17 -68.17 55.66
CA PRO A 230 -8.94 -68.40 57.07
C PRO A 230 -8.09 -69.67 57.20
N GLY A 231 -6.78 -69.49 57.29
CA GLY A 231 -5.85 -70.60 57.50
C GLY A 231 -6.14 -71.39 58.78
N ARG A 232 -5.80 -72.68 58.68
CA ARG A 232 -5.45 -73.65 59.74
C ARG A 232 -6.56 -74.28 60.57
#